data_AF-A0A6N8XD92-F1
#
_entry.id   AF-A0A6N8XD92-F1
#
_cell.length_a   1.000
_cell.length_b   1.000
_cell.length_c   1.000
_cell.angle_alpha   90.00
_cell.angle_beta   90.00
_cell.angle_gamma   90.00
#
_symmetry.space_group_name_H-M   'P 1'
#
loop_
_entity.id
_entity.type
_entity.pdbx_description
1 polymer ?
#
loop_
_entity_poly.entity_id
_entity_poly.type
_entity_poly.pdbx_seq_one_letter_code
_entity_poly.pdbx_strand_id
1 'polypeptide(L)'
;MKRAMLVGAGLLFAVLAAHGEQVKRFGDWRVHYIAFNASVLSAEVAERYDIVRGSHKALVNITAVGPSGRGEEVTVRGKFKNLLDQSKTLDFREIDDKGTVYYLAAFDFEHAENLRFEI
;
A
#
# COMPACT_ATOMS: atom_id res chain seq x y z
N MET A 1 29.72 -44.35 -29.61
CA MET A 1 29.14 -42.99 -29.79
C MET A 1 28.11 -42.75 -28.70
N LYS A 2 28.13 -41.55 -28.13
CA LYS A 2 27.60 -41.14 -26.82
C LYS A 2 26.07 -41.32 -26.71
N ARG A 3 25.59 -42.05 -25.70
CA ARG A 3 24.20 -41.92 -25.21
C ARG A 3 24.27 -41.20 -23.87
N ALA A 4 24.08 -39.89 -23.92
CA ALA A 4 24.02 -39.04 -22.74
C ALA A 4 22.56 -38.63 -22.50
N MET A 5 22.18 -38.74 -21.23
CA MET A 5 21.18 -37.94 -20.51
C MET A 5 19.72 -38.01 -20.92
N LEU A 6 18.92 -38.53 -19.98
CA LEU A 6 17.63 -37.96 -19.59
C LEU A 6 17.38 -38.30 -18.10
N VAL A 7 17.94 -37.46 -17.23
CA VAL A 7 17.46 -37.25 -15.85
C VAL A 7 16.66 -35.95 -15.98
N GLY A 8 15.35 -35.88 -15.74
CA GLY A 8 14.65 -36.32 -14.54
C GLY A 8 14.42 -35.08 -13.66
N ALA A 9 13.14 -34.74 -13.44
CA ALA A 9 12.60 -33.60 -12.67
C ALA A 9 12.74 -32.22 -13.36
N GLY A 10 11.68 -31.56 -13.83
CA GLY A 10 10.35 -31.48 -13.24
C GLY A 10 10.32 -30.51 -12.05
N LEU A 11 10.86 -29.29 -12.24
CA LEU A 11 10.57 -28.16 -11.37
C LEU A 11 9.75 -27.16 -12.19
N LEU A 12 8.43 -27.34 -12.16
CA LEU A 12 7.49 -26.26 -12.41
C LEU A 12 7.84 -25.15 -11.42
N PHE A 13 8.46 -24.08 -11.89
CA PHE A 13 8.39 -22.81 -11.18
C PHE A 13 6.93 -22.38 -11.23
N ALA A 14 6.21 -22.64 -10.15
CA ALA A 14 4.94 -21.99 -9.88
C ALA A 14 5.24 -20.48 -9.85
N VAL A 15 4.85 -19.78 -10.92
CA VAL A 15 4.77 -18.32 -10.91
C VAL A 15 3.78 -17.99 -9.81
N LEU A 16 4.30 -17.53 -8.68
CA LEU A 16 3.51 -16.82 -7.68
C LEU A 16 2.95 -15.59 -8.38
N ALA A 17 1.72 -15.70 -8.88
CA ALA A 17 0.93 -14.53 -9.24
C ALA A 17 0.73 -13.73 -7.94
N ALA A 18 1.61 -12.77 -7.68
CA ALA A 18 1.40 -11.79 -6.64
C ALA A 18 0.19 -10.93 -7.04
N HIS A 19 -1.00 -11.35 -6.62
CA HIS A 19 -2.20 -10.51 -6.60
C HIS A 19 -2.02 -9.47 -5.49
N GLY A 20 -1.33 -8.37 -5.82
CA GLY A 20 -1.01 -7.30 -4.87
C GLY A 20 -1.45 -5.91 -5.31
N GLU A 21 -2.19 -5.78 -6.42
CA GLU A 21 -2.75 -4.48 -6.79
C GLU A 21 -4.08 -4.27 -6.07
N GLN A 22 -4.02 -3.56 -4.95
CA GLN A 22 -5.19 -3.11 -4.21
C GLN A 22 -5.75 -1.85 -4.91
N VAL A 23 -6.74 -2.05 -5.78
CA VAL A 23 -7.37 -0.97 -6.56
C VAL A 23 -8.89 -1.02 -6.39
N LYS A 24 -9.47 0.14 -6.08
CA LYS A 24 -10.92 0.34 -6.11
C LYS A 24 -11.29 1.24 -7.28
N ARG A 25 -12.32 0.86 -8.04
CA ARG A 25 -12.77 1.60 -9.24
C ARG A 25 -14.02 2.41 -8.93
N PHE A 26 -14.04 3.66 -9.39
CA PHE A 26 -15.17 4.58 -9.25
C PHE A 26 -15.43 5.24 -10.62
N GLY A 27 -16.26 4.60 -11.45
CA GLY A 27 -16.37 4.99 -12.86
C GLY A 27 -15.01 4.87 -13.55
N ASP A 28 -14.54 5.98 -14.14
CA ASP A 28 -13.24 6.06 -14.83
C ASP A 28 -12.05 6.25 -13.87
N TRP A 29 -12.31 6.42 -12.57
CA TRP A 29 -11.26 6.55 -11.57
C TRP A 29 -10.77 5.20 -11.07
N ARG A 30 -9.45 5.11 -10.84
CA ARG A 30 -8.80 4.00 -10.14
C ARG A 30 -8.11 4.55 -8.91
N VAL A 31 -8.53 4.08 -7.74
CA VAL A 31 -7.91 4.43 -6.46
C VAL A 31 -7.05 3.26 -6.02
N HIS A 32 -5.74 3.43 -6.13
CA HIS A 32 -4.75 2.50 -5.59
C HIS A 32 -4.58 2.79 -4.11
N TYR A 33 -4.56 1.75 -3.29
CA TYR A 33 -4.40 1.90 -1.85
C TYR A 33 -3.48 0.82 -1.30
N ILE A 34 -2.74 1.14 -0.25
CA ILE A 34 -2.00 0.14 0.52
C ILE A 34 -1.88 0.61 1.96
N ALA A 35 -2.03 -0.32 2.90
CA ALA A 35 -1.75 -0.08 4.31
C ALA A 35 -0.64 -1.03 4.75
N PHE A 36 0.39 -0.49 5.40
CA PHE A 36 1.54 -1.29 5.84
C PHE A 36 2.21 -0.72 7.08
N ASN A 37 3.03 -1.54 7.75
CA ASN A 37 3.77 -1.14 8.93
C ASN A 37 4.93 -0.19 8.57
N ALA A 38 5.04 0.97 9.21
CA ALA A 38 6.04 1.97 8.86
C ALA A 38 7.50 1.50 9.08
N SER A 39 7.73 0.42 9.85
CA SER A 39 9.07 -0.16 10.01
C SER A 39 9.70 -0.66 8.70
N VAL A 40 8.89 -1.01 7.70
CA VAL A 40 9.38 -1.51 6.40
C VAL A 40 9.95 -0.39 5.53
N LEU A 41 9.67 0.88 5.83
CA LEU A 41 10.28 2.00 5.12
C LEU A 41 11.78 2.01 5.37
N SER A 42 12.54 2.35 4.32
CA SER A 42 13.95 2.71 4.50
C SER A 42 14.06 3.96 5.37
N ALA A 43 15.18 4.11 6.08
CA ALA A 43 15.43 5.30 6.89
C ALA A 43 15.35 6.58 6.04
N GLU A 44 15.91 6.55 4.82
CA GLU A 44 15.89 7.67 3.88
C GLU A 44 14.46 8.08 3.49
N VAL A 45 13.58 7.13 3.16
CA VAL A 45 12.19 7.44 2.77
C VAL A 45 11.40 7.97 3.96
N ALA A 46 11.59 7.39 5.13
CA ALA A 46 10.97 7.85 6.35
C ALA A 46 11.41 9.27 6.72
N GLU A 47 12.69 9.60 6.60
CA GLU A 47 13.22 10.94 6.83
C GLU A 47 12.69 11.95 5.79
N ARG A 48 12.75 11.58 4.50
CA ARG A 48 12.28 12.43 3.39
C ARG A 48 10.82 12.85 3.57
N TYR A 49 9.98 11.93 4.07
CA TYR A 49 8.57 12.18 4.27
C TYR A 49 8.20 12.39 5.73
N ASP A 50 9.13 12.62 6.65
CA ASP A 50 8.83 12.85 8.08
C ASP A 50 7.86 11.81 8.67
N ILE A 51 8.15 10.52 8.45
CA ILE A 51 7.36 9.38 8.92
C ILE A 51 8.12 8.70 10.08
N VAL A 52 7.48 8.63 11.24
CA VAL A 52 8.03 7.88 12.37
C VAL A 52 7.89 6.38 12.12
N ARG A 53 9.04 5.69 12.10
CA ARG A 53 9.10 4.22 11.98
C ARG A 53 8.89 3.56 13.35
N GLY A 54 8.30 2.38 13.37
CA GLY A 54 8.13 1.60 14.60
C GLY A 54 7.21 0.40 14.42
N SER A 55 7.29 -0.57 15.32
CA SER A 55 6.46 -1.79 15.25
C SER A 55 4.96 -1.51 15.40
N HIS A 56 4.58 -0.42 16.06
CA HIS A 56 3.20 0.04 16.28
C HIS A 56 2.82 1.25 15.42
N LYS A 57 3.66 1.58 14.44
CA LYS A 57 3.44 2.68 13.49
C LYS A 57 3.05 2.09 12.15
N ALA A 58 2.01 2.62 11.54
CA ALA A 58 1.52 2.20 10.24
C ALA A 58 1.31 3.41 9.32
N LEU A 59 1.24 3.13 8.03
CA LEU A 59 1.01 4.11 6.98
C LEU A 59 -0.09 3.58 6.05
N VAL A 60 -1.05 4.44 5.71
CA VAL A 60 -1.90 4.25 4.54
C VAL A 60 -1.43 5.18 3.45
N ASN A 61 -1.26 4.64 2.24
CA ASN A 61 -0.98 5.38 1.03
C ASN A 61 -2.18 5.24 0.08
N ILE A 62 -2.68 6.37 -0.43
CA ILE A 62 -3.73 6.45 -1.44
C ILE A 62 -3.21 7.21 -2.67
N THR A 63 -3.51 6.68 -3.86
CA THR A 63 -3.27 7.36 -5.14
C THR A 63 -4.52 7.29 -5.98
N ALA A 64 -5.04 8.43 -6.40
CA ALA A 64 -6.19 8.53 -7.30
C ALA A 64 -5.71 8.76 -8.74
N VAL A 65 -6.05 7.84 -9.62
CA VAL A 65 -5.78 7.93 -11.06
C VAL A 65 -7.07 8.24 -11.78
N GLY A 66 -7.12 9.40 -12.43
CA GLY A 66 -8.28 9.89 -13.15
C GLY A 66 -8.39 9.36 -14.58
N PRO A 67 -9.38 9.85 -15.35
CA PRO A 67 -9.63 9.42 -16.72
C PRO A 67 -8.44 9.64 -17.67
N SER A 68 -7.57 10.61 -17.36
CA SER A 68 -6.34 10.88 -18.13
C SER A 68 -5.30 9.75 -18.01
N GLY A 69 -5.50 8.80 -17.10
CA GLY A 69 -4.58 7.72 -16.82
C GLY A 69 -3.39 8.11 -15.93
N ARG A 70 -3.37 9.36 -15.43
CA ARG A 70 -2.34 9.88 -14.52
C ARG A 70 -2.89 10.11 -13.12
N GLY A 71 -2.00 10.22 -12.15
CA GLY A 71 -2.36 10.72 -10.81
C GLY A 71 -2.95 12.12 -10.92
N GLU A 72 -4.11 12.33 -10.31
CA GLU A 72 -4.80 13.61 -10.30
C GLU A 72 -5.06 14.05 -8.85
N GLU A 73 -4.94 15.36 -8.59
CA GLU A 73 -5.17 15.93 -7.28
C GLU A 73 -6.64 15.74 -6.86
N VAL A 74 -6.83 15.24 -5.63
CA VAL A 74 -8.14 14.99 -5.03
C VAL A 74 -8.11 15.33 -3.55
N THR A 75 -9.28 15.55 -2.96
CA THR A 75 -9.38 15.60 -1.49
C THR A 75 -9.57 14.19 -0.94
N VAL A 76 -8.59 13.70 -0.18
CA VAL A 76 -8.69 12.43 0.55
C VAL A 76 -9.03 12.69 2.01
N ARG A 77 -10.07 12.03 2.51
CA ARG A 77 -10.44 12.02 3.93
C ARG A 77 -10.69 10.59 4.33
N GLY A 78 -10.46 10.26 5.58
CA GLY A 78 -10.83 8.95 6.05
C GLY A 78 -10.65 8.76 7.53
N LYS A 79 -11.03 7.56 7.96
CA LYS A 79 -10.84 7.06 9.30
C LYS A 79 -10.65 5.55 9.23
N PHE A 80 -10.14 4.98 10.30
CA PHE A 80 -10.19 3.54 10.50
C PHE A 80 -10.94 3.20 11.78
N LYS A 81 -11.42 1.96 11.84
CA LYS A 81 -12.08 1.37 12.98
C LYS A 81 -11.43 0.05 13.35
N ASN A 82 -11.28 -0.23 14.64
CA ASN A 82 -10.96 -1.57 15.09
C ASN A 82 -12.22 -2.44 15.23
N LEU A 83 -12.03 -3.69 15.68
CA LEU A 83 -13.12 -4.65 15.90
C LEU A 83 -14.08 -4.25 17.02
N LEU A 84 -13.69 -3.30 17.87
CA LEU A 84 -14.52 -2.73 18.94
C LEU A 84 -15.26 -1.45 18.48
N ASP A 85 -15.27 -1.18 17.16
CA ASP A 85 -15.83 0.01 16.52
C ASP A 85 -15.26 1.36 17.02
N GLN A 86 -14.12 1.34 17.72
CA GLN A 86 -13.39 2.54 18.08
C GLN A 86 -12.78 3.14 16.81
N SER A 87 -13.10 4.41 16.57
CA SER A 87 -12.72 5.11 15.33
C SER A 87 -11.59 6.10 15.58
N LYS A 88 -10.63 6.17 14.65
CA LYS A 88 -9.58 7.20 14.62
C LYS A 88 -9.51 7.82 13.22
N THR A 89 -9.45 9.15 13.17
CA THR A 89 -9.32 9.91 11.91
C THR A 89 -7.94 9.68 11.31
N LEU A 90 -7.88 9.65 9.98
CA LEU A 90 -6.64 9.63 9.21
C LEU A 90 -6.35 11.04 8.68
N ASP A 91 -5.23 11.60 9.13
CA ASP A 91 -4.75 12.89 8.66
C ASP A 91 -3.87 12.69 7.43
N PHE A 92 -4.48 12.77 6.25
CA PHE A 92 -3.78 12.61 4.98
C PHE A 92 -2.97 13.86 4.64
N ARG A 93 -1.68 13.66 4.34
CA ARG A 93 -0.81 14.67 3.74
C ARG A 93 -0.54 14.31 2.29
N GLU A 94 -0.73 15.30 1.42
CA GLU A 94 -0.38 15.21 0.00
C GLU A 94 1.15 15.32 -0.17
N ILE A 95 1.69 14.47 -1.03
CA ILE A 95 3.11 14.41 -1.39
C ILE A 95 3.20 14.32 -2.91
N ASP A 96 3.89 15.26 -3.54
CA ASP A 96 4.32 15.13 -4.94
C ASP A 96 5.74 14.55 -4.97
N ASP A 97 5.88 13.35 -5.52
CA ASP A 97 7.17 12.76 -5.85
C ASP A 97 7.28 12.58 -7.36
N LYS A 98 8.01 13.49 -7.99
CA LYS A 98 8.35 13.47 -9.43
C LYS A 98 7.12 13.40 -10.34
N GLY A 99 6.06 14.14 -10.01
CA GLY A 99 4.83 14.21 -10.80
C GLY A 99 3.86 13.06 -10.53
N THR A 100 4.07 12.30 -9.46
CA THR A 100 3.08 11.38 -8.90
C THR A 100 2.62 11.88 -7.55
N VAL A 101 1.30 12.11 -7.42
CA VAL A 101 0.69 12.59 -6.18
C VAL A 101 0.27 11.40 -5.31
N TYR A 102 0.73 11.40 -4.06
CA TYR A 102 0.39 10.42 -3.03
C TYR A 102 -0.28 11.10 -1.84
N TYR A 103 -1.23 10.41 -1.22
CA TYR A 103 -1.83 10.83 0.03
C TYR A 103 -1.43 9.85 1.12
N LEU A 104 -0.60 10.31 2.04
CA LEU A 104 -0.03 9.51 3.12
C LEU A 104 -0.68 9.88 4.45
N ALA A 105 -1.21 8.91 5.18
CA ALA A 105 -1.65 9.07 6.57
C ALA A 105 -0.90 8.07 7.46
N ALA A 106 -0.09 8.60 8.39
CA ALA A 106 0.58 7.81 9.41
C ALA A 106 -0.31 7.69 10.65
N PHE A 107 -0.34 6.52 11.28
CA PHE A 107 -1.17 6.28 12.45
C PHE A 107 -0.59 5.19 13.34
N ASP A 108 -1.07 5.16 14.58
CA ASP A 108 -0.67 4.19 15.58
C ASP A 108 -1.71 3.08 15.72
N PHE A 109 -1.23 1.86 15.92
CA PHE A 109 -2.05 0.69 16.22
C PHE A 109 -1.49 -0.07 17.42
N GLU A 110 -2.33 -0.74 18.21
CA GLU A 110 -1.90 -1.30 19.49
C GLU A 110 -1.41 -2.74 19.37
N HIS A 111 -2.14 -3.57 18.61
CA HIS A 111 -1.87 -4.99 18.47
C HIS A 111 -2.05 -5.44 17.02
N ALA A 112 -1.67 -6.68 16.73
CA ALA A 112 -2.06 -7.30 15.47
C ALA A 112 -3.60 -7.41 15.44
N GLU A 113 -4.25 -6.44 14.81
CA GLU A 113 -5.71 -6.33 14.76
C GLU A 113 -6.19 -6.05 13.33
N ASN A 114 -7.42 -6.46 13.05
CA ASN A 114 -8.07 -6.13 11.78
C ASN A 114 -8.66 -4.73 11.86
N LEU A 115 -8.17 -3.83 11.02
CA LEU A 115 -8.67 -2.47 10.90
C LEU A 115 -9.55 -2.33 9.66
N ARG A 116 -10.71 -1.70 9.83
CA ARG A 116 -11.61 -1.34 8.73
C ARG A 116 -11.41 0.13 8.38
N PHE A 117 -11.01 0.38 7.14
CA PHE A 117 -10.81 1.73 6.61
C PHE A 117 -12.07 2.25 5.92
N GLU A 118 -12.43 3.49 6.22
CA GLU A 118 -13.48 4.26 5.55
C GLU A 118 -12.79 5.50 4.95
N ILE A 119 -12.57 5.48 3.64
CA ILE A 119 -11.87 6.50 2.83
C ILE A 119 -12.78 6.87 1.66
#